data_AF-A0A968TX28-F1
#
_entry.id   AF-A0A968TX28-F1
#
_cell.length_a   1.000
_cell.length_b   1.000
_cell.length_c   1.000
_cell.angle_alpha   90.00
_cell.angle_beta   90.00
_cell.angle_gamma   90.00
#
_symmetry.space_group_name_H-M   'P 1'
#
loop_
_entity.id
_entity.type
_entity.pdbx_description
1 polymer ?
#
loop_
_entity_poly.entity_id
_entity_poly.type
_entity_poly.pdbx_seq_one_letter_code
_entity_poly.pdbx_strand_id
1 'polypeptide(L)'
;MKIVWACPPGDLRDSLDILNLLQHRQKSTIALGMGDTGLLTRILAKKFGGHVSFCALDEQAGTAPGQVSIATMKGLYHWDQLGPTTKVYGVIGWPVGHSMSPSIHNAGFEAVGFDGVYLPMPISPGYESFAANLQALLNWKELDFRGASVTIPHKENLLRFVQERRHPGDVIEPLAQSIGAANTLVVREDGSLAISNTDYAAALDAVCQGMGISREALRMLAWQCWGQAGQPVRSWLALPIMVRRSWCTTAQGIGPSSWLLISTARSARLWPQTGISSVPPAARSSSTALRWACTPRWTSRLWSFVI
;
A
#
# COMPACT_ATOMS: atom_id res chain seq x y z
N MET A 1 10.30 -0.96 36.01
CA MET A 1 11.36 -1.63 35.21
C MET A 1 11.39 -1.01 33.82
N LYS A 2 12.57 -0.80 33.23
CA LYS A 2 12.73 -0.27 31.86
C LYS A 2 13.43 -1.31 31.01
N ILE A 3 12.82 -1.69 29.90
CA ILE A 3 13.37 -2.59 28.88
C ILE A 3 13.39 -1.82 27.56
N VAL A 4 14.54 -1.81 26.90
CA VAL A 4 14.69 -1.25 25.56
C VAL A 4 15.38 -2.31 24.71
N TRP A 5 14.79 -2.61 23.56
CA TRP A 5 15.21 -3.69 22.68
C TRP A 5 15.46 -3.13 21.27
N ALA A 6 16.53 -3.55 20.61
CA ALA A 6 16.78 -3.20 19.21
C ALA A 6 16.04 -4.18 18.30
N CYS A 7 14.90 -3.79 17.72
CA CYS A 7 14.12 -4.69 16.89
C CYS A 7 14.78 -4.82 15.51
N PRO A 8 14.94 -6.05 14.98
CA PRO A 8 15.45 -6.26 13.64
C PRO A 8 14.57 -5.55 12.59
N PRO A 9 15.17 -5.01 11.52
CA PRO A 9 14.42 -4.43 10.43
C PRO A 9 13.58 -5.49 9.72
N GLY A 10 12.30 -5.18 9.49
CA GLY A 10 11.39 -6.06 8.74
C GLY A 10 10.97 -7.35 9.45
N ASP A 11 11.18 -7.43 10.77
CA ASP A 11 10.64 -8.49 11.61
C ASP A 11 9.85 -7.86 12.78
N LEU A 12 8.55 -8.12 12.80
CA LEU A 12 7.63 -7.63 13.82
C LEU A 12 7.59 -8.54 15.05
N ARG A 13 8.11 -9.77 14.98
CA ARG A 13 7.96 -10.76 16.04
C ARG A 13 8.55 -10.28 17.36
N ASP A 14 9.72 -9.66 17.34
CA ASP A 14 10.32 -9.01 18.52
C ASP A 14 9.39 -7.95 19.13
N SER A 15 8.69 -7.18 18.30
CA SER A 15 7.73 -6.18 18.78
C SER A 15 6.51 -6.81 19.44
N LEU A 16 6.05 -7.95 18.91
CA LEU A 16 4.96 -8.71 19.53
C LEU A 16 5.40 -9.30 20.88
N ASP A 17 6.61 -9.84 20.96
CA ASP A 17 7.18 -10.35 22.22
C ASP A 17 7.29 -9.25 23.28
N ILE A 18 7.77 -8.06 22.90
CA ILE A 18 7.85 -6.89 23.81
C ILE A 18 6.46 -6.50 24.34
N LEU A 19 5.44 -6.49 23.49
CA LEU A 19 4.09 -6.15 23.93
C LEU A 19 3.47 -7.26 24.79
N ASN A 20 3.73 -8.52 24.47
CA ASN A 20 3.32 -9.66 25.29
C ASN A 20 3.95 -9.59 26.70
N LEU A 21 5.20 -9.16 26.81
CA LEU A 21 5.86 -8.88 28.09
C LEU A 21 5.16 -7.76 28.88
N LEU A 22 4.69 -6.69 28.21
CA LEU A 22 3.92 -5.65 28.87
C LEU A 22 2.63 -6.22 29.46
N GLN A 23 1.92 -7.07 28.73
CA GLN A 23 0.66 -7.64 29.19
C GLN A 23 0.81 -8.49 30.47
N HIS A 24 1.90 -9.25 30.58
CA HIS A 24 2.12 -10.22 31.69
C HIS A 24 3.01 -9.68 32.82
N ARG A 25 3.29 -8.37 32.83
CA ARG A 25 4.17 -7.74 33.82
C ARG A 25 3.60 -7.81 35.24
N GLN A 26 4.47 -8.08 36.22
CA GLN A 26 4.14 -8.03 37.65
C GLN A 26 4.42 -6.67 38.29
N LYS A 27 5.19 -5.81 37.62
CA LYS A 27 5.59 -4.48 38.10
C LYS A 27 5.33 -3.45 37.01
N SER A 28 5.18 -2.19 37.41
CA SER A 28 5.14 -1.07 36.46
C SER A 28 6.36 -1.12 35.53
N THR A 29 6.09 -1.25 34.22
CA THR A 29 7.11 -1.55 33.21
C THR A 29 6.95 -0.64 32.01
N ILE A 30 8.10 -0.17 31.53
CA ILE A 30 8.28 0.52 30.26
C ILE A 30 9.05 -0.46 29.38
N ALA A 31 8.46 -0.89 28.26
CA ALA A 31 9.12 -1.78 27.31
C ALA A 31 8.93 -1.23 25.90
N LEU A 32 10.03 -1.01 25.18
CA LEU A 32 10.02 -0.31 23.89
C LEU A 32 11.02 -0.96 22.94
N GLY A 33 10.58 -1.17 21.71
CA GLY A 33 11.38 -1.50 20.55
C GLY A 33 11.96 -0.25 19.89
N MET A 34 13.21 -0.34 19.46
CA MET A 34 13.87 0.64 18.60
C MET A 34 13.75 0.23 17.13
N GLY A 35 13.84 1.21 16.24
CA GLY A 35 13.74 1.00 14.79
C GLY A 35 12.29 0.98 14.30
N ASP A 36 12.13 0.81 12.99
CA ASP A 36 10.85 0.97 12.30
C ASP A 36 9.82 -0.09 12.73
N THR A 37 10.26 -1.33 12.95
CA THR A 37 9.42 -2.41 13.49
C THR A 37 9.02 -2.13 14.94
N GLY A 38 9.94 -1.55 15.72
CA GLY A 38 9.72 -1.17 17.12
C GLY A 38 8.67 -0.08 17.33
N LEU A 39 8.31 0.70 16.29
CA LEU A 39 7.27 1.73 16.36
C LEU A 39 5.94 1.18 16.92
N LEU A 40 5.58 -0.04 16.53
CA LEU A 40 4.37 -0.72 16.98
C LEU A 40 4.32 -0.84 18.51
N THR A 41 5.46 -1.13 19.16
CA THR A 41 5.54 -1.21 20.62
C THR A 41 5.32 0.14 21.31
N ARG A 42 5.74 1.23 20.67
CA ARG A 42 5.65 2.58 21.23
C ARG A 42 4.22 3.08 21.22
N ILE A 43 3.50 2.83 20.12
CA ILE A 43 2.10 3.23 19.96
C ILE A 43 1.20 2.36 20.82
N LEU A 44 1.33 1.04 20.72
CA LEU A 44 0.45 0.09 21.40
C LEU A 44 0.78 -0.11 22.89
N ALA A 45 1.85 0.52 23.42
CA ALA A 45 2.21 0.41 24.84
C ALA A 45 1.00 0.60 25.76
N LYS A 46 0.14 1.59 25.50
CA LYS A 46 -1.05 1.87 26.32
C LYS A 46 -2.07 0.74 26.31
N LYS A 47 -2.36 0.15 25.14
CA LYS A 47 -3.27 -0.99 24.98
C LYS A 47 -2.86 -2.17 25.87
N PHE A 48 -1.56 -2.39 26.05
CA PHE A 48 -1.01 -3.50 26.85
C PHE A 48 -0.53 -3.07 28.25
N GLY A 49 -0.90 -1.87 28.71
CA GLY A 49 -0.62 -1.39 30.06
C GLY A 49 0.82 -0.91 30.33
N GLY A 50 1.59 -0.62 29.29
CA GLY A 50 2.86 0.09 29.41
C GLY A 50 2.69 1.39 30.21
N HIS A 51 3.61 1.63 31.14
CA HIS A 51 3.49 2.75 32.08
C HIS A 51 3.55 4.12 31.39
N VAL A 52 4.49 4.27 30.45
CA VAL A 52 4.66 5.46 29.60
C VAL A 52 5.27 5.03 28.26
N SER A 53 5.08 5.86 27.23
CA SER A 53 5.81 5.80 25.96
C SER A 53 6.58 7.11 25.75
N PHE A 54 7.63 7.09 24.93
CA PHE A 54 8.44 8.28 24.65
C PHE A 54 8.18 8.79 23.24
N CYS A 55 7.94 10.09 23.15
CA CYS A 55 7.79 10.82 21.89
C CYS A 55 8.91 11.85 21.76
N ALA A 56 9.26 12.19 20.53
CA ALA A 56 10.07 13.36 20.23
C ALA A 56 9.21 14.63 20.38
N LEU A 57 9.86 15.78 20.64
CA LEU A 57 9.16 17.08 20.69
C LEU A 57 8.65 17.48 19.30
N ASP A 58 9.46 17.25 18.28
CA ASP A 58 9.16 17.43 16.87
C ASP A 58 9.81 16.31 16.03
N GLU A 59 9.66 16.35 14.71
CA GLU A 59 10.19 15.31 13.81
C GLU A 59 11.72 15.26 13.75
N GLN A 60 12.41 16.33 14.16
CA GLN A 60 13.87 16.47 14.11
C GLN A 60 14.52 16.15 15.47
N ALA A 61 13.75 16.23 16.56
CA ALA A 61 14.18 16.03 17.93
C ALA A 61 14.16 14.56 18.39
N GLY A 62 14.18 13.60 17.47
CA GLY A 62 14.26 12.17 17.80
C GLY A 62 15.57 11.82 18.49
N THR A 63 15.49 11.26 19.70
CA THR A 63 16.66 10.80 20.48
C THR A 63 16.95 9.31 20.30
N ALA A 64 16.05 8.56 19.68
CA ALA A 64 16.20 7.13 19.42
C ALA A 64 15.44 6.69 18.14
N PRO A 65 15.97 5.70 17.39
CA PRO A 65 15.29 5.18 16.20
C PRO A 65 13.87 4.70 16.48
N GLY A 66 12.94 5.05 15.58
CA GLY A 66 11.52 4.71 15.66
C GLY A 66 10.69 5.62 16.58
N GLN A 67 11.26 6.68 17.17
CA GLN A 67 10.46 7.69 17.88
C GLN A 67 9.66 8.54 16.90
N VAL A 68 8.39 8.75 17.24
CA VAL A 68 7.51 9.70 16.55
C VAL A 68 7.34 10.97 17.39
N SER A 69 6.99 12.07 16.74
CA SER A 69 6.67 13.31 17.44
C SER A 69 5.43 13.14 18.31
N ILE A 70 5.30 13.96 19.37
CA ILE A 70 4.08 13.99 20.18
C ILE A 70 2.84 14.37 19.35
N ALA A 71 3.01 15.23 18.35
CA ALA A 71 1.95 15.61 17.43
C ALA A 71 1.48 14.43 16.59
N THR A 72 2.40 13.61 16.06
CA THR A 72 2.06 12.38 15.33
C THR A 72 1.41 11.36 16.26
N MET A 73 1.96 11.16 17.46
CA MET A 73 1.44 10.20 18.44
C MET A 73 -0.02 10.50 18.83
N LYS A 74 -0.32 11.77 19.11
CA LYS A 74 -1.66 12.19 19.54
C LYS A 74 -2.61 12.46 18.37
N GLY A 75 -2.12 13.05 17.29
CA GLY A 75 -2.93 13.48 16.15
C GLY A 75 -3.17 12.36 15.14
N LEU A 76 -2.14 11.59 14.77
CA LEU A 76 -2.27 10.55 13.74
C LEU A 76 -2.67 9.19 14.34
N TYR A 77 -2.14 8.83 15.51
CA TYR A 77 -2.44 7.54 16.15
C TYR A 77 -3.46 7.63 17.27
N HIS A 78 -4.02 8.81 17.53
CA HIS A 78 -5.03 9.07 18.57
C HIS A 78 -4.69 8.40 19.91
N TRP A 79 -3.42 8.43 20.33
CA TRP A 79 -2.90 7.63 21.44
C TRP A 79 -3.68 7.79 22.75
N ASP A 80 -4.22 8.98 23.01
CA ASP A 80 -5.03 9.28 24.19
C ASP A 80 -6.35 8.48 24.22
N GLN A 81 -6.83 7.98 23.08
CA GLN A 81 -8.06 7.20 22.94
C GLN A 81 -7.81 5.68 22.96
N LEU A 82 -6.58 5.23 22.72
CA LEU A 82 -6.25 3.80 22.69
C LEU A 82 -6.51 3.13 24.04
N GLY A 83 -7.13 1.95 23.99
CA GLY A 83 -7.45 1.13 25.15
C GLY A 83 -7.28 -0.37 24.89
N PRO A 84 -7.53 -1.23 25.90
CA PRO A 84 -7.38 -2.68 25.77
C PRO A 84 -8.24 -3.30 24.67
N THR A 85 -9.38 -2.70 24.33
CA THR A 85 -10.35 -3.16 23.32
C THR A 85 -10.07 -2.67 21.90
N THR A 86 -9.12 -1.74 21.72
CA THR A 86 -8.87 -1.12 20.42
C THR A 86 -8.41 -2.17 19.42
N LYS A 87 -9.09 -2.25 18.27
CA LYS A 87 -8.75 -3.18 17.19
C LYS A 87 -7.52 -2.70 16.44
N VAL A 88 -6.61 -3.61 16.09
CA VAL A 88 -5.37 -3.28 15.39
C VAL A 88 -5.51 -3.60 13.91
N TYR A 89 -5.18 -2.61 13.08
CA TYR A 89 -5.10 -2.70 11.63
C TYR A 89 -3.71 -2.21 11.18
N GLY A 90 -3.35 -2.47 9.93
CA GLY A 90 -2.12 -1.89 9.41
C GLY A 90 -1.89 -1.99 7.92
N VAL A 91 -0.75 -1.48 7.49
CA VAL A 91 -0.25 -1.64 6.13
C VAL A 91 1.04 -2.47 6.14
N ILE A 92 0.98 -3.63 5.50
CA ILE A 92 2.10 -4.57 5.38
C ILE A 92 2.85 -4.29 4.08
N GLY A 93 4.17 -4.04 4.17
CA GLY A 93 4.99 -3.71 3.00
C GLY A 93 6.48 -3.60 3.31
N TRP A 94 7.28 -3.44 2.25
CA TRP A 94 8.71 -3.13 2.36
C TRP A 94 9.23 -2.28 1.20
N PRO A 95 9.80 -1.09 1.48
CA PRO A 95 9.63 -0.30 2.70
C PRO A 95 8.18 0.21 2.85
N VAL A 96 7.74 0.51 4.08
CA VAL A 96 6.34 0.96 4.33
C VAL A 96 6.23 2.18 5.25
N GLY A 97 7.34 2.67 5.81
CA GLY A 97 7.33 3.78 6.78
C GLY A 97 6.77 5.11 6.23
N HIS A 98 6.77 5.31 4.91
CA HIS A 98 6.25 6.51 4.25
C HIS A 98 4.83 6.33 3.68
N SER A 99 4.14 5.22 3.97
CA SER A 99 2.76 5.03 3.51
C SER A 99 1.85 6.08 4.15
N MET A 100 0.95 6.63 3.33
CA MET A 100 -0.09 7.55 3.79
C MET A 100 -1.32 6.83 4.35
N SER A 101 -1.41 5.51 4.19
CA SER A 101 -2.51 4.68 4.71
C SER A 101 -2.82 4.92 6.19
N PRO A 102 -1.84 5.00 7.12
CA PRO A 102 -2.12 5.30 8.53
C PRO A 102 -2.84 6.64 8.72
N SER A 103 -2.45 7.68 7.99
CA SER A 103 -3.08 9.00 8.09
C SER A 103 -4.55 8.96 7.68
N ILE A 104 -4.87 8.19 6.63
CA ILE A 104 -6.24 8.10 6.11
C ILE A 104 -7.12 7.22 6.97
N HIS A 105 -6.64 6.02 7.30
CA HIS A 105 -7.48 5.07 8.02
C HIS A 105 -7.73 5.50 9.46
N ASN A 106 -6.74 6.10 10.15
CA ASN A 106 -6.98 6.63 11.49
C ASN A 106 -7.95 7.83 11.48
N ALA A 107 -7.81 8.76 10.53
CA ALA A 107 -8.79 9.83 10.35
C ALA A 107 -10.19 9.28 10.01
N GLY A 108 -10.27 8.22 9.21
CA GLY A 108 -11.51 7.52 8.90
C GLY A 108 -12.15 6.85 10.13
N PHE A 109 -11.35 6.20 10.97
CA PHE A 109 -11.80 5.59 12.22
C PHE A 109 -12.33 6.63 13.20
N GLU A 110 -11.62 7.75 13.36
CA GLU A 110 -12.06 8.87 14.19
C GLU A 110 -13.39 9.46 13.68
N ALA A 111 -13.50 9.70 12.37
CA ALA A 111 -14.70 10.30 11.76
C ALA A 111 -15.98 9.48 11.97
N VAL A 112 -15.87 8.16 12.12
CA VAL A 112 -17.02 7.26 12.36
C VAL A 112 -17.10 6.75 13.79
N GLY A 113 -16.23 7.21 14.70
CA GLY A 113 -16.19 6.79 16.10
C GLY A 113 -15.84 5.31 16.29
N PHE A 114 -15.02 4.74 15.40
CA PHE A 114 -14.60 3.34 15.47
C PHE A 114 -13.33 3.18 16.33
N ASP A 115 -13.39 2.31 17.34
CA ASP A 115 -12.26 1.98 18.23
C ASP A 115 -11.23 1.08 17.51
N GLY A 116 -10.44 1.70 16.64
CA GLY A 116 -9.40 1.06 15.86
C GLY A 116 -8.15 1.93 15.73
N VAL A 117 -7.00 1.28 15.53
CA VAL A 117 -5.74 1.95 15.20
C VAL A 117 -5.09 1.28 14.00
N TYR A 118 -4.61 2.09 13.07
CA TYR A 118 -3.96 1.67 11.84
C TYR A 118 -2.46 2.00 11.87
N LEU A 119 -1.61 0.98 11.69
CA LEU A 119 -0.16 1.08 11.88
C LEU A 119 0.64 0.68 10.63
N PRO A 120 1.83 1.27 10.39
CA PRO A 120 2.79 0.70 9.45
C PRO A 120 3.35 -0.63 10.01
N MET A 121 3.40 -1.65 9.17
CA MET A 121 3.89 -3.00 9.50
C MET A 121 5.01 -3.40 8.52
N PRO A 122 6.25 -2.91 8.74
CA PRO A 122 7.38 -3.23 7.88
C PRO A 122 7.75 -4.70 8.04
N ILE A 123 7.61 -5.47 6.95
CA ILE A 123 7.97 -6.90 6.91
C ILE A 123 8.94 -7.10 5.76
N SER A 124 10.07 -7.77 5.99
CA SER A 124 11.10 -7.95 4.96
C SER A 124 10.57 -8.72 3.74
N PRO A 125 11.11 -8.47 2.52
CA PRO A 125 10.72 -9.21 1.31
C PRO A 125 10.93 -10.72 1.46
N GLY A 126 10.18 -11.50 0.68
CA GLY A 126 10.23 -12.95 0.70
C GLY A 126 9.01 -13.58 1.38
N TYR A 127 8.67 -14.79 0.95
CA TYR A 127 7.47 -15.47 1.42
C TYR A 127 7.60 -15.94 2.86
N GLU A 128 8.78 -16.46 3.24
CA GLU A 128 9.06 -17.01 4.55
C GLU A 128 8.96 -15.94 5.64
N SER A 129 9.53 -14.75 5.39
CA SER A 129 9.43 -13.61 6.29
C SER A 129 7.98 -13.13 6.41
N PHE A 130 7.28 -13.01 5.28
CA PHE A 130 5.88 -12.64 5.26
C PHE A 130 5.00 -13.61 6.05
N ALA A 131 5.10 -14.90 5.75
CA ALA A 131 4.31 -15.95 6.39
C ALA A 131 4.58 -16.02 7.89
N ALA A 132 5.85 -15.96 8.32
CA ALA A 132 6.20 -15.99 9.75
C ALA A 132 5.62 -14.79 10.53
N ASN A 133 5.73 -13.59 9.97
CA ASN A 133 5.22 -12.38 10.60
C ASN A 133 3.68 -12.33 10.60
N LEU A 134 3.04 -12.65 9.48
CA LEU A 134 1.59 -12.69 9.41
C LEU A 134 1.01 -13.76 10.34
N GLN A 135 1.64 -14.93 10.41
CA GLN A 135 1.25 -15.97 11.35
C GLN A 135 1.37 -15.49 12.81
N ALA A 136 2.45 -14.78 13.16
CA ALA A 136 2.63 -14.23 14.50
C ALA A 136 1.55 -13.20 14.86
N LEU A 137 1.19 -12.31 13.93
CA LEU A 137 0.08 -11.35 14.09
C LEU A 137 -1.26 -12.06 14.29
N LEU A 138 -1.53 -13.14 13.54
CA LEU A 138 -2.80 -13.89 13.61
C LEU A 138 -2.93 -14.78 14.86
N ASN A 139 -1.81 -15.27 15.38
CA ASN A 139 -1.77 -16.17 16.53
C ASN A 139 -1.98 -15.44 17.85
N TRP A 140 -1.55 -14.18 17.95
CA TRP A 140 -1.66 -13.42 19.19
C TRP A 140 -3.03 -12.72 19.28
N LYS A 141 -3.99 -13.37 19.94
CA LYS A 141 -5.40 -12.94 19.97
C LYS A 141 -5.61 -11.63 20.72
N GLU A 142 -4.79 -11.39 21.73
CA GLU A 142 -4.82 -10.18 22.56
C GLU A 142 -4.39 -8.93 21.77
N LEU A 143 -3.69 -9.12 20.64
CA LEU A 143 -3.43 -8.04 19.69
C LEU A 143 -4.71 -7.47 19.09
N ASP A 144 -5.75 -8.29 18.96
CA ASP A 144 -6.99 -7.97 18.27
C ASP A 144 -6.72 -7.44 16.85
N PHE A 145 -5.83 -8.15 16.12
CA PHE A 145 -5.48 -7.82 14.73
C PHE A 145 -6.62 -8.22 13.77
N ARG A 146 -7.19 -7.23 13.10
CA ARG A 146 -8.44 -7.38 12.32
C ARG A 146 -8.30 -7.22 10.82
N GLY A 147 -7.15 -6.76 10.35
CA GLY A 147 -6.88 -6.69 8.92
C GLY A 147 -5.70 -5.81 8.57
N ALA A 148 -5.32 -5.87 7.31
CA ALA A 148 -4.28 -5.02 6.77
C ALA A 148 -4.48 -4.74 5.29
N SER A 149 -4.04 -3.57 4.86
CA SER A 149 -3.66 -3.38 3.46
C SER A 149 -2.29 -4.03 3.23
N VAL A 150 -2.08 -4.64 2.08
CA VAL A 150 -0.84 -5.31 1.69
C VAL A 150 -0.31 -4.67 0.42
N THR A 151 0.91 -4.15 0.49
CA THR A 151 1.58 -3.48 -0.63
C THR A 151 2.85 -4.23 -1.06
N ILE A 152 3.61 -3.64 -1.97
CA ILE A 152 4.86 -4.21 -2.48
C ILE A 152 5.79 -4.57 -1.31
N PRO A 153 6.46 -5.75 -1.35
CA PRO A 153 6.41 -6.81 -2.37
C PRO A 153 5.46 -7.98 -2.03
N HIS A 154 4.47 -7.77 -1.15
CA HIS A 154 3.75 -8.87 -0.49
C HIS A 154 2.39 -9.25 -1.07
N LYS A 155 1.93 -8.61 -2.14
CA LYS A 155 0.59 -8.87 -2.69
C LYS A 155 0.39 -10.32 -3.19
N GLU A 156 1.43 -10.89 -3.78
CA GLU A 156 1.47 -12.32 -4.18
C GLU A 156 1.62 -13.23 -2.95
N ASN A 157 2.45 -12.82 -1.97
CA ASN A 157 2.69 -13.57 -0.75
C ASN A 157 1.41 -13.72 0.09
N LEU A 158 0.55 -12.70 0.13
CA LEU A 158 -0.76 -12.78 0.78
C LEU A 158 -1.64 -13.86 0.16
N LEU A 159 -1.77 -13.86 -1.17
CA LEU A 159 -2.57 -14.86 -1.88
C LEU A 159 -2.03 -16.27 -1.62
N ARG A 160 -0.71 -16.44 -1.74
CA ARG A 160 -0.03 -17.71 -1.48
C ARG A 160 -0.27 -18.20 -0.04
N PHE A 161 -0.14 -17.32 0.94
CA PHE A 161 -0.32 -17.66 2.35
C PHE A 161 -1.72 -18.22 2.64
N VAL A 162 -2.76 -17.55 2.15
CA VAL A 162 -4.15 -18.02 2.34
C VAL A 162 -4.40 -19.36 1.64
N GLN A 163 -3.86 -19.54 0.44
CA GLN A 163 -3.97 -20.82 -0.29
C GLN A 163 -3.24 -21.97 0.43
N GLU A 164 -2.05 -21.73 0.99
CA GLU A 164 -1.26 -22.76 1.67
C GLU A 164 -1.82 -23.14 3.04
N ARG A 165 -2.42 -22.18 3.78
CA ARG A 165 -3.06 -22.44 5.07
C ARG A 165 -4.24 -23.41 4.99
N ARG A 166 -4.95 -23.45 3.86
CA ARG A 166 -6.10 -24.35 3.59
C ARG A 166 -7.18 -24.35 4.68
N HIS A 167 -7.46 -23.19 5.28
CA HIS A 167 -8.51 -23.10 6.29
C HIS A 167 -9.89 -23.02 5.61
N PRO A 168 -10.89 -23.84 6.02
CA PRO A 168 -12.14 -23.99 5.27
C PRO A 168 -13.03 -22.75 5.25
N GLY A 169 -12.85 -21.83 6.22
CA GLY A 169 -13.57 -20.55 6.24
C GLY A 169 -12.91 -19.45 5.42
N ASP A 170 -11.72 -19.67 4.86
CA ASP A 170 -11.00 -18.64 4.12
C ASP A 170 -11.71 -18.33 2.80
N VAL A 171 -11.76 -17.04 2.44
CA VAL A 171 -12.40 -16.56 1.22
C VAL A 171 -11.41 -15.76 0.41
N ILE A 172 -11.23 -16.17 -0.83
CA ILE A 172 -10.42 -15.47 -1.81
C ILE A 172 -11.38 -14.89 -2.86
N GLU A 173 -11.36 -13.57 -3.03
CA GLU A 173 -12.12 -12.93 -4.09
C GLU A 173 -11.73 -13.50 -5.47
N PRO A 174 -12.70 -13.88 -6.35
CA PRO A 174 -12.40 -14.45 -7.66
C PRO A 174 -11.49 -13.56 -8.53
N LEU A 175 -11.66 -12.24 -8.44
CA LEU A 175 -10.81 -11.28 -9.14
C LEU A 175 -9.37 -11.35 -8.63
N ALA A 176 -9.15 -11.31 -7.31
CA ALA A 176 -7.82 -11.45 -6.72
C ALA A 176 -7.14 -12.77 -7.12
N GLN A 177 -7.89 -13.88 -7.14
CA GLN A 177 -7.41 -15.18 -7.62
C GLN A 177 -7.00 -15.15 -9.09
N SER A 178 -7.82 -14.51 -9.96
CA SER A 178 -7.53 -14.40 -11.39
C SER A 178 -6.34 -13.49 -11.69
N ILE A 179 -6.16 -12.44 -10.89
CA ILE A 179 -5.07 -11.49 -10.96
C ILE A 179 -3.77 -12.14 -10.47
N GLY A 180 -3.85 -13.02 -9.47
CA GLY A 180 -2.69 -13.65 -8.82
C GLY A 180 -2.15 -12.84 -7.63
N ALA A 181 -2.89 -11.85 -7.13
CA ALA A 181 -2.51 -11.04 -5.98
C ALA A 181 -3.70 -10.45 -5.25
N ALA A 182 -3.53 -10.25 -3.95
CA ALA A 182 -4.45 -9.53 -3.08
C ALA A 182 -3.73 -8.39 -2.35
N ASN A 183 -4.42 -7.28 -2.12
CA ASN A 183 -3.91 -6.11 -1.42
C ASN A 183 -4.72 -5.79 -0.14
N THR A 184 -5.79 -6.52 0.12
CA THR A 184 -6.66 -6.29 1.28
C THR A 184 -6.82 -7.61 2.02
N LEU A 185 -6.49 -7.62 3.31
CA LEU A 185 -6.67 -8.74 4.23
C LEU A 185 -7.67 -8.34 5.31
N VAL A 186 -8.68 -9.18 5.52
CA VAL A 186 -9.63 -9.08 6.63
C VAL A 186 -9.53 -10.35 7.47
N VAL A 187 -9.41 -10.18 8.79
CA VAL A 187 -9.42 -11.28 9.77
C VAL A 187 -10.81 -11.32 10.41
N ARG A 188 -11.54 -12.42 10.20
CA ARG A 188 -12.89 -12.60 10.74
C ARG A 188 -12.85 -13.08 12.20
N GLU A 189 -13.98 -12.97 12.88
CA GLU A 189 -14.14 -13.39 14.28
C GLU A 189 -13.82 -14.88 14.51
N ASP A 190 -14.14 -15.74 13.54
CA ASP A 190 -13.82 -17.17 13.58
C ASP A 190 -12.34 -17.48 13.26
N GLY A 191 -11.53 -16.44 13.01
CA GLY A 191 -10.12 -16.56 12.63
C GLY A 191 -9.89 -16.93 11.15
N SER A 192 -10.95 -17.04 10.35
CA SER A 192 -10.83 -17.17 8.90
C SER A 192 -10.38 -15.86 8.25
N LEU A 193 -9.75 -15.98 7.08
CA LEU A 193 -9.22 -14.84 6.34
C LEU A 193 -10.10 -14.56 5.11
N ALA A 194 -10.37 -13.28 4.85
CA ALA A 194 -10.92 -12.84 3.57
C ALA A 194 -9.88 -11.96 2.87
N ILE A 195 -9.60 -12.25 1.60
CA ILE A 195 -8.66 -11.44 0.81
C ILE A 195 -9.29 -10.98 -0.51
N SER A 196 -8.98 -9.74 -0.89
CA SER A 196 -9.48 -9.10 -2.11
C SER A 196 -8.42 -8.20 -2.76
N ASN A 197 -8.70 -7.78 -3.99
CA ASN A 197 -7.87 -6.86 -4.75
C ASN A 197 -8.65 -5.59 -5.12
N THR A 198 -8.39 -4.50 -4.40
CA THR A 198 -9.02 -3.20 -4.66
C THR A 198 -8.26 -2.35 -5.68
N ASP A 199 -6.99 -2.68 -5.97
CA ASP A 199 -6.15 -1.91 -6.89
C ASP A 199 -6.69 -1.91 -8.32
N TYR A 200 -7.18 -3.06 -8.80
CA TYR A 200 -7.64 -3.19 -10.18
C TYR A 200 -8.81 -2.26 -10.49
N ALA A 201 -9.84 -2.27 -9.63
CA ALA A 201 -10.99 -1.40 -9.77
C ALA A 201 -10.59 0.07 -9.61
N ALA A 202 -9.76 0.38 -8.61
CA ALA A 202 -9.30 1.74 -8.35
C ALA A 202 -8.50 2.32 -9.53
N ALA A 203 -7.60 1.54 -10.13
CA ALA A 203 -6.81 1.96 -11.29
C ALA A 203 -7.70 2.22 -12.52
N LEU A 204 -8.66 1.33 -12.78
CA LEU A 204 -9.61 1.52 -13.88
C LEU A 204 -10.46 2.78 -13.68
N ASP A 205 -10.99 2.98 -12.47
CA ASP A 205 -11.82 4.14 -12.16
C ASP A 205 -11.04 5.44 -12.25
N ALA A 206 -9.81 5.47 -11.75
CA ALA A 206 -8.95 6.64 -11.84
C ALA A 206 -8.66 7.03 -13.31
N VAL A 207 -8.38 6.03 -14.17
CA VAL A 207 -8.16 6.28 -15.61
C VAL A 207 -9.45 6.75 -16.28
N CYS A 208 -10.58 6.09 -16.02
CA CYS A 208 -11.88 6.45 -16.60
C CYS A 208 -12.29 7.87 -16.20
N GLN A 209 -12.17 8.22 -14.92
CA GLN A 209 -12.46 9.56 -14.40
C GLN A 209 -11.49 10.60 -14.97
N GLY A 210 -10.20 10.31 -15.04
CA GLY A 210 -9.19 11.21 -15.59
C GLY A 210 -9.39 11.50 -17.08
N MET A 211 -9.91 10.53 -17.84
CA MET A 211 -10.20 10.66 -19.27
C MET A 211 -11.63 11.10 -19.56
N GLY A 212 -12.53 11.11 -18.56
CA GLY A 212 -13.96 11.37 -18.76
C GLY A 212 -14.66 10.32 -19.63
N ILE A 213 -14.21 9.06 -19.58
CA ILE A 213 -14.77 7.95 -20.36
C ILE A 213 -15.38 6.87 -19.46
N SER A 214 -16.25 6.04 -20.00
CA SER A 214 -16.78 4.87 -19.28
C SER A 214 -15.80 3.69 -19.32
N ARG A 215 -15.99 2.71 -18.44
CA ARG A 215 -15.21 1.46 -18.44
C ARG A 215 -15.40 0.67 -19.74
N GLU A 216 -16.59 0.72 -20.33
CA GLU A 216 -16.90 0.11 -21.63
C GLU A 216 -16.10 0.77 -22.75
N ALA A 217 -16.04 2.11 -22.75
CA ALA A 217 -15.23 2.86 -23.71
C ALA A 217 -13.73 2.54 -23.55
N LEU A 218 -13.23 2.43 -22.32
CA LEU A 218 -11.83 2.06 -22.06
C LEU A 218 -11.49 0.65 -22.59
N ARG A 219 -12.42 -0.31 -22.50
CA ARG A 219 -12.23 -1.67 -23.06
C ARG A 219 -12.10 -1.68 -24.58
N MET A 220 -12.66 -0.69 -25.26
CA MET A 220 -12.60 -0.56 -26.72
C MET A 220 -11.31 0.15 -27.18
N LEU A 221 -10.57 0.77 -26.27
CA LEU A 221 -9.30 1.42 -26.57
C LEU A 221 -8.14 0.42 -26.45
N ALA A 222 -7.18 0.50 -27.38
CA ALA A 222 -5.90 -0.16 -27.19
C ALA A 222 -5.06 0.68 -26.21
N TRP A 223 -4.69 0.09 -25.07
CA TRP A 223 -3.83 0.72 -24.08
C TRP A 223 -2.80 -0.28 -23.55
N GLN A 224 -1.70 0.25 -23.04
CA GLN A 224 -0.62 -0.53 -22.43
C GLN A 224 -0.23 0.14 -21.12
N CYS A 225 -0.08 -0.66 -20.07
CA CYS A 225 0.53 -0.19 -18.82
C CYS A 225 2.02 -0.53 -18.82
N TRP A 226 2.84 0.47 -18.49
CA TRP A 226 4.28 0.36 -18.33
C TRP A 226 4.61 0.48 -16.84
N GLY A 227 5.51 -0.39 -16.37
CA GLY A 227 5.97 -0.36 -14.98
C GLY A 227 6.99 0.77 -14.83
N GLN A 228 7.38 1.08 -13.59
CA GLN A 228 8.34 2.17 -13.30
C GLN A 228 9.69 2.05 -14.04
N ALA A 229 10.03 0.87 -14.57
CA ALA A 229 11.28 0.60 -15.28
C ALA A 229 11.17 0.49 -16.82
N GLY A 230 10.07 0.94 -17.44
CA GLY A 230 9.91 0.86 -18.91
C GLY A 230 9.86 -0.57 -19.45
N GLN A 231 9.62 -1.55 -18.57
CA GLN A 231 9.30 -2.92 -18.94
C GLN A 231 7.79 -3.01 -19.19
N PRO A 232 7.34 -3.80 -20.19
CA PRO A 232 5.94 -4.12 -20.33
C PRO A 232 5.47 -4.73 -19.01
N VAL A 233 4.42 -4.17 -18.41
CA VAL A 233 3.81 -4.78 -17.22
C VAL A 233 3.18 -6.09 -17.66
N ARG A 234 3.88 -7.20 -17.45
CA ARG A 234 3.37 -8.53 -17.77
C ARG A 234 2.36 -9.04 -16.73
N SER A 235 2.10 -8.26 -15.68
CA SER A 235 1.34 -8.67 -14.50
C SER A 235 0.27 -7.64 -14.14
N TRP A 236 -0.92 -8.11 -13.76
CA TRP A 236 -2.04 -7.34 -13.17
C TRP A 236 -3.14 -6.79 -14.09
N LEU A 237 -2.82 -6.20 -15.25
CA LEU A 237 -3.87 -5.63 -16.14
C LEU A 237 -4.12 -6.45 -17.42
N ALA A 238 -3.41 -7.56 -17.58
CA ALA A 238 -3.38 -8.34 -18.81
C ALA A 238 -4.05 -9.73 -18.67
N LEU A 239 -5.29 -9.82 -18.18
CA LEU A 239 -6.16 -11.01 -18.38
C LEU A 239 -7.65 -10.60 -18.36
N PRO A 240 -8.50 -11.12 -19.26
CA PRO A 240 -8.48 -11.00 -20.72
C PRO A 240 -9.45 -9.89 -21.16
N ILE A 241 -8.96 -8.68 -21.45
CA ILE A 241 -9.60 -7.90 -22.51
C ILE A 241 -9.05 -8.54 -23.79
N MET A 242 -9.89 -9.34 -24.45
CA MET A 242 -9.56 -10.09 -25.65
C MET A 242 -9.05 -9.14 -26.74
N VAL A 243 -7.73 -8.91 -26.78
CA VAL A 243 -7.07 -8.35 -27.95
C VAL A 243 -7.25 -9.39 -29.05
N ARG A 244 -8.12 -9.09 -30.02
CA ARG A 244 -8.30 -9.91 -31.22
C ARG A 244 -6.92 -10.30 -31.75
N ARG A 245 -6.68 -11.62 -31.84
CA ARG A 245 -5.39 -12.28 -32.12
C ARG A 245 -4.82 -12.01 -33.53
N SER A 246 -5.30 -11.01 -34.26
CA SER A 246 -4.98 -10.78 -35.67
C SER A 246 -3.91 -9.71 -35.93
N TRP A 247 -3.25 -9.17 -34.91
CA TRP A 247 -2.21 -8.14 -35.07
C TRP A 247 -0.85 -8.51 -34.44
N CYS A 248 -0.56 -9.80 -34.29
CA CYS A 248 0.81 -10.28 -34.07
C CYS A 248 1.42 -10.73 -35.40
N THR A 249 1.76 -9.74 -36.23
CA THR A 249 2.81 -9.89 -37.24
C THR A 249 3.84 -8.82 -36.95
N THR A 250 5.06 -9.28 -36.63
CA THR A 250 6.35 -8.62 -36.80
C THR A 250 6.30 -7.09 -36.89
N ALA A 251 6.64 -6.42 -35.78
CA ALA A 251 6.86 -4.99 -35.73
C ALA A 251 8.08 -4.60 -36.57
N GLN A 252 7.88 -4.36 -37.87
CA GLN A 252 8.73 -3.53 -38.70
C GLN A 252 7.81 -2.65 -39.56
N GLY A 253 7.73 -1.37 -39.19
CA GLY A 253 7.16 -0.31 -40.03
C GLY A 253 5.68 0.00 -39.81
N ILE A 254 5.34 0.77 -38.76
CA ILE A 254 4.11 1.57 -38.73
C ILE A 254 4.43 2.93 -38.08
N GLY A 255 4.08 4.01 -38.80
CA GLY A 255 4.45 5.40 -38.50
C GLY A 255 3.71 6.08 -37.33
N PRO A 256 3.99 7.37 -37.08
CA PRO A 256 3.59 8.08 -35.87
C PRO A 256 2.18 8.65 -36.02
N SER A 257 1.16 7.87 -35.66
CA SER A 257 -0.18 8.40 -35.46
C SER A 257 -0.87 7.64 -34.33
N SER A 258 -1.30 8.41 -33.31
CA SER A 258 -2.06 8.02 -32.11
C SER A 258 -1.36 7.08 -31.12
N TRP A 259 -0.54 7.66 -30.24
CA TRP A 259 -0.17 7.05 -28.96
C TRP A 259 -0.60 7.98 -27.82
N LEU A 260 -1.30 7.46 -26.81
CA LEU A 260 -1.55 8.15 -25.56
C LEU A 260 -0.54 7.65 -24.52
N LEU A 261 0.43 8.50 -24.16
CA LEU A 261 1.46 8.17 -23.18
C LEU A 261 0.97 8.62 -21.79
N ILE A 262 0.56 7.68 -20.94
CA ILE A 262 0.24 7.96 -19.53
C ILE A 262 1.46 7.56 -18.71
N SER A 263 2.26 8.56 -18.32
CA SER A 263 3.42 8.42 -17.43
C SER A 263 3.04 8.86 -16.03
N THR A 264 3.35 8.04 -15.03
CA THR A 264 3.21 8.38 -13.60
C THR A 264 4.58 8.55 -12.93
N ALA A 265 5.45 9.44 -13.43
CA ALA A 265 6.53 9.99 -12.60
C ALA A 265 7.14 11.29 -13.12
N ARG A 266 7.42 12.17 -12.16
CA ARG A 266 8.05 13.48 -12.28
C ARG A 266 9.57 13.30 -12.27
N SER A 267 10.22 13.41 -13.44
CA SER A 267 11.62 13.77 -13.52
C SER A 267 11.86 14.58 -14.80
N ALA A 268 11.72 15.90 -14.68
CA ALA A 268 12.27 16.82 -15.66
C ALA A 268 13.80 16.68 -15.64
N ARG A 269 14.34 15.91 -16.58
CA ARG A 269 15.73 16.06 -17.02
C ARG A 269 15.69 16.41 -18.50
N LEU A 270 16.04 17.66 -18.79
CA LEU A 270 16.12 18.25 -20.12
C LEU A 270 17.04 17.41 -21.00
N TRP A 271 16.53 16.85 -22.10
CA TRP A 271 17.37 16.35 -23.19
C TRP A 271 17.49 17.46 -24.25
N PRO A 272 18.69 17.75 -24.81
CA PRO A 272 18.86 18.88 -25.72
C PRO A 272 18.11 18.66 -27.04
N GLN A 273 17.45 19.72 -27.52
CA GLN A 273 16.93 19.78 -28.88
C GLN A 273 18.07 19.99 -29.87
N THR A 274 18.43 18.94 -30.59
CA THR A 274 19.11 18.99 -31.90
C THR A 274 18.32 18.01 -32.76
N GLY A 275 17.48 18.39 -33.72
CA GLY A 275 17.74 19.30 -34.83
C GLY A 275 17.68 18.44 -36.09
N ILE A 276 16.49 18.27 -36.69
CA ILE A 276 16.33 17.80 -38.08
C ILE A 276 15.22 18.60 -38.73
N SER A 277 15.59 19.21 -39.84
CA SER A 277 14.84 20.12 -40.70
C SER A 277 13.87 19.40 -41.66
N SER A 278 12.80 20.12 -42.00
CA SER A 278 12.13 20.19 -43.32
C SER A 278 11.57 18.92 -44.00
N VAL A 279 10.24 18.82 -44.10
CA VAL A 279 9.48 18.21 -45.23
C VAL A 279 8.15 18.99 -45.46
N PRO A 280 7.65 19.20 -46.71
CA PRO A 280 6.72 20.28 -47.13
C PRO A 280 5.19 19.98 -46.98
N PRO A 281 4.28 20.92 -47.35
CA PRO A 281 2.86 20.88 -46.97
C PRO A 281 1.94 20.22 -48.01
N ALA A 282 1.10 19.28 -47.57
CA ALA A 282 -0.21 18.87 -48.11
C ALA A 282 -0.66 17.59 -47.37
N ALA A 283 -1.92 17.27 -47.07
CA ALA A 283 -3.22 17.81 -47.42
C ALA A 283 -4.16 17.61 -46.22
N ARG A 284 -5.22 18.44 -46.15
CA ARG A 284 -6.25 18.38 -45.12
C ARG A 284 -6.98 17.03 -45.18
N SER A 285 -6.99 16.29 -44.07
CA SER A 285 -8.13 15.46 -43.70
C SER A 285 -8.51 15.81 -42.25
N SER A 286 -9.78 16.13 -42.07
CA SER A 286 -10.38 16.55 -40.83
C SER A 286 -10.41 15.40 -39.82
N SER A 287 -9.45 15.38 -38.90
CA SER A 287 -9.61 14.73 -37.60
C SER A 287 -9.18 15.72 -36.52
N THR A 288 -10.10 16.01 -35.61
CA THR A 288 -9.89 16.94 -34.51
C THR A 288 -8.90 16.32 -33.53
N ALA A 289 -7.60 16.55 -33.77
CA ALA A 289 -6.55 16.20 -32.82
C ALA A 289 -6.60 17.20 -31.65
N LEU A 290 -7.26 16.81 -30.56
CA LEU A 290 -7.17 17.52 -29.29
C LEU A 290 -5.75 17.33 -28.73
N ARG A 291 -4.84 18.27 -29.05
CA ARG A 291 -3.55 18.41 -28.35
C ARG A 291 -3.82 18.93 -26.95
N TRP A 292 -3.75 18.07 -25.95
CA TRP A 292 -3.70 18.49 -24.56
C TRP A 292 -2.23 18.67 -24.15
N ALA A 293 -1.78 19.91 -24.07
CA ALA A 293 -0.57 20.24 -23.34
C ALA A 293 -0.88 20.13 -21.83
N CYS A 294 -0.05 19.38 -21.09
CA CYS A 294 -0.12 19.32 -19.63
C CYS A 294 -0.06 20.73 -19.03
N THR A 295 -1.19 21.23 -18.55
CA THR A 295 -1.21 22.45 -17.74
C THR A 295 -0.95 22.11 -16.26
N PRO A 296 -0.41 23.03 -15.45
CA PRO A 296 0.02 22.76 -14.07
C PRO A 296 -1.11 22.34 -13.08
N ARG A 297 -2.37 22.26 -13.53
CA ARG A 297 -3.51 21.83 -12.71
C ARG A 297 -3.58 20.31 -12.46
N TRP A 298 -2.76 19.51 -13.14
CA TRP A 298 -2.73 18.05 -12.98
C TRP A 298 -2.09 17.58 -11.65
N THR A 299 -1.26 18.41 -11.02
CA THR A 299 -0.55 18.00 -9.79
C THR A 299 -1.40 18.05 -8.53
N SER A 300 -2.59 18.68 -8.55
CA SER A 300 -3.43 18.84 -7.35
C SER A 300 -4.60 17.86 -7.25
N ARG A 301 -4.91 17.09 -8.29
CA ARG A 301 -6.04 16.14 -8.31
C ARG A 301 -5.66 14.65 -8.30
N LEU A 302 -4.36 14.34 -8.36
CA LEU A 302 -3.82 12.99 -8.13
C LEU A 302 -3.64 12.66 -6.62
N TRP A 303 -4.00 13.58 -5.73
CA TRP A 303 -3.83 13.46 -4.28
C TRP A 303 -4.95 12.67 -3.56
N SER A 304 -5.86 12.04 -4.30
CA SER A 304 -7.05 11.39 -3.73
C SER A 304 -7.02 9.86 -3.75
N PHE A 305 -5.94 9.22 -4.19
CA PHE A 305 -5.87 7.77 -4.31
C PHE A 305 -4.68 7.24 -3.55
N VAL A 306 -4.91 6.98 -2.27
CA VAL A 306 -3.86 6.62 -1.32
C VAL A 306 -3.88 5.11 -1.07
N ILE A 307 -2.70 4.55 -1.29
CA ILE A 307 -2.10 3.40 -0.61
C ILE A 307 -0.96 3.99 0.23
#